data_AF-A0A2U1LNE7-F1
#
_entry.id   AF-A0A2U1LNE7-F1
#
_cell.length_a   1.000
_cell.length_b   1.000
_cell.length_c   1.000
_cell.angle_alpha   90.00
_cell.angle_beta   90.00
_cell.angle_gamma   90.00
#
_symmetry.space_group_name_H-M   'P 1'
#
loop_
_entity.id
_entity.type
_entity.pdbx_description
1 polymer ?
#
loop_
_entity_poly.entity_id
_entity_poly.type
_entity_poly.pdbx_seq_one_letter_code
_entity_poly.pdbx_strand_id
1 'polypeptide(L)' 'MAESDFPPDNVTYRVLLQGYLKNQYYDDIEILIHEMDGRRYSLDATTLSLLLDQIAAGEVTCF' A
#
# COMPACT_ATOMS: atom_id res chain seq x y z
N MET A 1 -15.10 -12.27 13.09
CA MET A 1 -14.26 -12.71 11.96
C MET A 1 -12.84 -12.80 12.47
N ALA A 2 -12.12 -13.87 12.15
CA ALA A 2 -10.86 -14.22 12.79
C ALA A 2 -9.81 -13.11 12.60
N GLU A 3 -9.53 -12.37 13.67
CA GLU A 3 -8.27 -11.67 13.84
C GLU A 3 -7.21 -12.77 13.92
N SER A 4 -6.49 -13.00 12.84
CA SER A 4 -5.34 -13.91 12.88
C SER A 4 -4.40 -13.39 13.96
N ASP A 5 -4.08 -14.23 14.94
CA ASP A 5 -3.12 -13.97 16.04
C ASP A 5 -1.72 -13.54 15.50
N PHE A 6 -1.52 -13.69 14.19
CA PHE A 6 -0.36 -13.24 13.43
C PHE A 6 -0.78 -12.15 12.45
N PRO A 7 -0.65 -10.86 12.84
CA PRO A 7 -0.80 -9.77 11.89
C PRO A 7 0.17 -9.92 10.71
N PRO A 8 -0.18 -9.43 9.50
CA PRO A 8 0.75 -9.41 8.39
C PRO A 8 2.01 -8.63 8.77
N ASP A 9 3.18 -9.16 8.39
CA ASP A 9 4.44 -8.44 8.58
C ASP A 9 4.60 -7.34 7.52
N ASN A 10 5.52 -6.40 7.75
CA ASN A 10 5.88 -5.36 6.78
C ASN A 10 6.14 -5.93 5.37
N VAL A 11 6.78 -7.10 5.27
CA VAL A 11 7.02 -7.76 3.99
C VAL A 11 5.71 -8.14 3.29
N THR A 12 4.72 -8.65 4.02
CA THR A 12 3.41 -9.03 3.47
C THR A 12 2.69 -7.81 2.91
N TYR A 13 2.66 -6.71 3.66
CA TYR A 13 2.06 -5.46 3.21
C TYR A 13 2.70 -4.92 1.93
N ARG A 14 4.03 -4.97 1.84
CA ARG A 14 4.76 -4.55 0.64
C ARG A 14 4.38 -5.36 -0.60
N VAL A 15 4.26 -6.68 -0.46
CA VAL A 15 3.86 -7.56 -1.58
C VAL A 15 2.42 -7.26 -2.01
N LEU A 16 1.51 -7.06 -1.06
CA LEU A 16 0.13 -6.68 -1.34
C LEU A 16 0.06 -5.34 -2.08
N LEU A 17 0.75 -4.31 -1.59
CA LEU A 17 0.82 -2.99 -2.22
C LEU A 17 1.33 -3.08 -3.66
N GLN A 18 2.40 -3.83 -3.92
CA GLN A 18 2.89 -4.01 -5.29
C GLN A 18 1.85 -4.72 -6.18
N GLY A 19 1.10 -5.67 -5.64
CA GLY A 19 0.00 -6.33 -6.33
C GLY A 19 -1.13 -5.36 -6.68
N TYR A 20 -1.61 -4.60 -5.71
CA TYR A 20 -2.69 -3.63 -5.92
C TYR A 20 -2.28 -2.51 -6.88
N LEU A 21 -1.04 -2.03 -6.78
CA LEU A 21 -0.51 -0.96 -7.61
C LEU A 21 -0.40 -1.38 -9.09
N LYS A 22 -0.05 -2.64 -9.35
CA LYS A 22 -0.07 -3.21 -10.71
C LYS A 22 -1.48 -3.37 -11.29
N ASN A 23 -2.47 -3.56 -10.43
CA ASN A 23 -3.87 -3.73 -10.83
C ASN A 23 -4.68 -2.44 -10.69
N GLN A 24 -4.04 -1.31 -10.37
CA GLN A 24 -4.66 0.02 -10.24
C GLN A 24 -5.82 0.07 -9.21
N TYR A 25 -5.73 -0.74 -8.16
CA TYR A 25 -6.69 -0.74 -7.05
C TYR A 25 -6.32 0.33 -6.02
N TYR A 26 -6.54 1.60 -6.35
CA TYR A 26 -6.04 2.72 -5.54
C TYR A 26 -6.74 2.88 -4.19
N ASP A 27 -8.05 2.61 -4.10
CA ASP A 27 -8.79 2.63 -2.82
C ASP A 27 -8.20 1.62 -1.81
N ASP A 28 -7.90 0.40 -2.26
CA ASP A 28 -7.29 -0.64 -1.42
C ASP A 28 -5.86 -0.26 -1.00
N ILE A 29 -5.12 0.43 -1.87
CA ILE A 29 -3.77 0.94 -1.57
C ILE A 29 -3.81 1.98 -0.46
N GLU A 30 -4.75 2.93 -0.52
CA GLU A 30 -4.92 3.95 0.52
C GLU A 30 -5.19 3.31 1.89
N ILE A 31 -6.12 2.35 1.93
CA ILE A 31 -6.45 1.60 3.16
C ILE A 31 -5.22 0.87 3.70
N LEU A 32 -4.43 0.21 2.84
CA LEU A 32 -3.21 -0.49 3.24
C LEU A 32 -2.15 0.46 3.79
N ILE A 33 -1.96 1.63 3.17
CA ILE A 33 -0.97 2.63 3.61
C ILE A 33 -1.36 3.16 4.99
N HIS A 34 -2.64 3.51 5.20
CA HIS A 34 -3.12 3.94 6.51
C HIS A 34 -2.94 2.85 7.58
N GLU A 35 -3.20 1.59 7.24
CA GLU A 35 -2.96 0.49 8.18
C GLU A 35 -1.47 0.32 8.51
N MET A 36 -0.58 0.43 7.51
CA MET A 36 0.87 0.38 7.72
C MET A 36 1.37 1.54 8.59
N ASP A 37 0.87 2.76 8.37
CA ASP A 37 1.20 3.93 9.18
C ASP A 37 0.78 3.73 10.64
N GLY A 38 -0.45 3.25 10.87
CA GLY A 38 -0.94 2.91 12.21
C GLY A 38 -0.09 1.84 12.93
N ARG A 39 0.56 0.96 12.16
CA ARG A 39 1.49 -0.07 12.66
C ARG A 39 2.96 0.37 12.67
N ARG A 40 3.25 1.60 12.24
CA ARG A 40 4.60 2.17 12.09
C ARG A 40 5.50 1.39 11.12
N TYR A 41 4.89 0.78 10.11
CA TYR A 41 5.62 0.11 9.04
C TYR A 41 6.01 1.09 7.94
N SER A 42 7.22 0.91 7.43
CA SER A 42 7.78 1.77 6.40
C SER A 42 7.49 1.21 5.02
N LEU A 43 6.99 2.06 4.14
CA LEU A 43 6.94 1.77 2.71
C LEU A 43 8.37 1.71 2.15
N ASP A 44 8.59 0.80 1.20
CA ASP A 44 9.86 0.74 0.49
C ASP A 44 9.93 1.82 -0.57
N ALA A 45 11.14 2.31 -0.85
CA ALA A 45 11.39 3.33 -1.86
C ALA A 45 10.83 2.93 -3.23
N THR A 46 10.83 1.63 -3.56
CA THR A 46 10.28 1.10 -4.81
C THR A 46 8.76 1.31 -4.90
N THR A 47 8.03 1.01 -3.82
CA THR A 47 6.57 1.15 -3.78
C THR A 47 6.17 2.62 -3.78
N LEU A 48 6.90 3.47 -3.04
CA LEU A 48 6.70 4.92 -3.03
C LEU A 48 6.95 5.54 -4.41
N SER A 49 8.03 5.15 -5.09
CA SER A 49 8.35 5.66 -6.43
C SER A 49 7.25 5.33 -7.43
N LEU A 50 6.71 4.11 -7.38
CA LEU A 50 5.63 3.69 -8.27
C LEU A 50 4.31 4.43 -7.94
N LEU A 51 4.00 4.68 -6.67
CA LEU A 51 2.86 5.52 -6.29
C LEU A 51 3.00 6.95 -6.80
N LEU A 52 4.17 7.56 -6.65
CA LEU A 52 4.46 8.91 -7.13
C LEU A 52 4.36 9.00 -8.66
N ASP A 53 4.82 7.96 -9.38
CA ASP A 53 4.69 7.87 -10.84
C ASP A 53 3.22 7.88 -11.26
N GLN A 54 2.36 7.15 -10.55
CA GLN A 54 0.92 7.08 -10.82
C GLN A 54 0.19 8.39 -10.48
N ILE A 55 0.61 9.07 -9.40
CA ILE A 55 0.12 10.42 -9.06
C ILE A 55 0.55 11.42 -10.14
N ALA A 56 1.82 11.35 -10.57
CA ALA A 56 2.36 12.22 -11.62
C ALA A 56 1.70 11.97 -12.99
N ALA A 57 1.30 10.72 -13.27
CA ALA A 57 0.52 10.36 -14.45
C ALA A 57 -0.93 10.88 -14.39
N GLY A 58 -1.38 11.40 -13.24
CA GLY A 58 -2.74 11.89 -13.03
C GLY A 58 -3.78 10.78 -12.86
N GLU A 59 -3.35 9.54 -12.63
CA GLU A 59 -4.23 8.38 -12.44
C GLU A 59 -4.79 8.32 -11.01
N VAL A 60 -4.11 8.96 -10.04
CA VAL A 60 -4.53 9.02 -8.64
C VAL A 60 -4.73 10.48 -8.23
N THR A 61 -5.97 10.86 -7.90
CA THR A 61 -6.36 12.25 -7.59
C THR A 61 -6.80 12.49 -6.15
N CYS A 62 -6.63 11.52 -5.24
CA CYS A 62 -7.05 11.69 -3.85
C CYS A 62 -5.91 11.32 -2.88
N PHE A 63 -5.15 12.34 -2.46
CA PHE A 63 -4.36 12.37 -1.22
C PHE A 63 -4.52 13.77 -0.61
#